data_AF-A0A444KGL3-F1
#
_entry.id   AF-A0A444KGL3-F1
#
_cell.length_a   1.000
_cell.length_b   1.000
_cell.length_c   1.000
_cell.angle_alpha   90.00
_cell.angle_beta   90.00
_cell.angle_gamma   90.00
#
_symmetry.space_group_name_H-M   'P 1'
#
loop_
_entity.id
_entity.type
_entity.pdbx_description
1 polymer ?
#
loop_
_entity_poly.entity_id
_entity_poly.type
_entity_poly.pdbx_seq_one_letter_code
_entity_poly.pdbx_strand_id
1 'polypeptide(L)'
;MSGEFVQFGPKGEQTGGKFFLERPGKIRFNYDGSSNFRVISDGKSVVILNKKLNTSDLYPLSKTPLKLLLDDRIDLSGGRVKAVKEEDDLTTIKLSDKSVFGNAMITMMFDPKTYDLRQWTITDAQGKDTTVMIFNTKEGVSFPADTFAIDYTANRELNTKTR
;
A
#
# COMPACT_ATOMS: atom_id res chain seq x y z
N MET A 1 -3.66 3.40 13.10
CA MET A 1 -4.60 4.23 12.31
C MET A 1 -5.60 3.35 11.55
N SER A 2 -6.83 3.80 11.32
CA SER A 2 -7.77 3.21 10.36
C SER A 2 -8.48 4.30 9.56
N GLY A 3 -9.02 3.99 8.38
CA GLY A 3 -9.82 4.94 7.61
C GLY A 3 -10.41 4.32 6.35
N GLU A 4 -10.80 5.18 5.43
CA GLU A 4 -11.30 4.81 4.11
C GLU A 4 -10.28 5.15 3.04
N PHE A 5 -10.32 4.42 1.93
CA PHE A 5 -9.47 4.68 0.78
C PHE A 5 -10.26 4.62 -0.52
N VAL A 6 -9.76 5.35 -1.51
CA VAL A 6 -10.15 5.19 -2.91
C VAL A 6 -8.88 4.97 -3.73
N GLN A 7 -8.88 3.94 -4.55
CA GLN A 7 -7.84 3.63 -5.51
C GLN A 7 -8.34 3.91 -6.93
N PHE A 8 -7.51 4.61 -7.70
CA PHE A 8 -7.64 4.78 -9.14
C PHE A 8 -6.58 3.92 -9.82
N GLY A 9 -7.01 2.99 -10.65
CA GLY A 9 -6.12 2.19 -11.45
C GLY A 9 -5.76 2.86 -12.79
N PRO A 10 -4.85 2.24 -13.56
CA PRO A 10 -4.25 2.84 -14.74
C PRO A 10 -5.22 2.99 -15.93
N LYS A 11 -6.41 2.39 -15.87
CA LYS A 11 -7.46 2.57 -16.87
C LYS A 11 -8.58 3.51 -16.37
N GLY A 12 -8.37 4.19 -15.25
CA GLY A 12 -9.34 5.08 -14.62
C GLY A 12 -10.40 4.35 -13.80
N GLU A 13 -10.25 3.04 -13.59
CA GLU A 13 -11.13 2.28 -12.71
C GLU A 13 -11.00 2.77 -11.26
N GLN A 14 -12.14 3.00 -10.62
CA GLN A 14 -12.20 3.45 -9.23
C GLN A 14 -12.67 2.30 -8.36
N THR A 15 -11.90 2.02 -7.31
CA THR A 15 -12.26 1.04 -6.27
C THR A 15 -12.09 1.68 -4.91
N GLY A 16 -12.97 1.36 -3.97
CA GLY A 16 -12.94 1.91 -2.61
C GLY A 16 -12.87 0.82 -1.57
N GLY A 17 -12.69 1.24 -0.32
CA GLY A 17 -12.83 0.35 0.81
C GLY A 17 -12.30 0.94 2.10
N LYS A 18 -12.00 0.05 3.05
CA LYS A 18 -11.47 0.40 4.37
C LYS A 18 -10.05 -0.08 4.51
N PHE A 19 -9.23 0.71 5.20
CA PHE A 19 -7.88 0.32 5.53
C PHE A 19 -7.61 0.37 7.04
N PHE A 20 -6.67 -0.46 7.46
CA PHE A 20 -6.12 -0.52 8.81
C PHE A 20 -4.61 -0.47 8.70
N LEU A 21 -3.95 0.31 9.54
CA LEU A 21 -2.51 0.56 9.50
C LEU A 21 -1.96 0.51 10.92
N GLU A 22 -0.96 -0.33 11.12
CA GLU A 22 -0.15 -0.42 12.33
C GLU A 22 1.32 -0.40 11.92
N ARG A 23 2.00 0.73 12.19
CA ARG A 23 3.42 0.85 11.89
C ARG A 23 4.26 0.13 12.97
N PRO A 24 5.42 -0.44 12.59
CA PRO A 24 5.93 -0.56 11.22
C PRO A 24 5.34 -1.74 10.46
N GLY A 25 5.18 -1.58 9.15
CA GLY A 25 5.04 -2.68 8.20
C GLY A 25 3.68 -3.37 8.10
N LYS A 26 2.73 -3.16 9.03
CA LYS A 26 1.42 -3.82 8.96
C LYS A 26 0.36 -2.93 8.35
N ILE A 27 -0.30 -3.43 7.32
CA ILE A 27 -1.43 -2.75 6.68
C ILE A 27 -2.44 -3.77 6.18
N ARG A 28 -3.70 -3.38 6.14
CA ARG A 28 -4.76 -4.19 5.56
C ARG A 28 -5.73 -3.30 4.80
N PHE A 29 -5.89 -3.55 3.51
CA PHE A 29 -6.95 -3.00 2.69
C PHE A 29 -8.03 -4.05 2.49
N ASN A 30 -9.27 -3.69 2.83
CA ASN A 30 -10.46 -4.45 2.47
C ASN A 30 -11.19 -3.64 1.41
N TYR A 31 -11.21 -4.15 0.18
CA TYR A 31 -11.92 -3.51 -0.92
C TYR A 31 -13.41 -3.81 -0.83
N ASP A 32 -14.22 -2.83 -1.20
CA ASP A 32 -15.67 -2.97 -1.28
C ASP A 32 -16.08 -3.91 -2.42
N GLY A 33 -17.31 -4.42 -2.32
CA GLY A 33 -17.91 -5.33 -3.31
C GLY A 33 -17.86 -6.81 -2.92
N SER A 34 -18.37 -7.65 -3.81
CA SER A 34 -18.60 -9.08 -3.52
C SER A 34 -17.36 -9.97 -3.71
N SER A 35 -16.26 -9.44 -4.23
CA SER A 35 -15.03 -10.21 -4.49
C SER A 35 -14.30 -10.61 -3.21
N ASN A 36 -14.59 -9.96 -2.08
CA ASN A 36 -13.80 -10.03 -0.85
C ASN A 36 -12.30 -9.83 -1.13
N PHE A 37 -11.97 -8.89 -2.02
CA PHE A 37 -10.59 -8.59 -2.38
C PHE A 37 -9.89 -7.89 -1.22
N ARG A 38 -8.72 -8.42 -0.81
CA ARG A 38 -7.95 -7.91 0.32
C ARG A 38 -6.48 -7.85 -0.01
N VAL A 39 -5.81 -6.82 0.48
CA VAL A 39 -4.35 -6.73 0.49
C VAL A 39 -3.92 -6.62 1.95
N ILE A 40 -3.10 -7.56 2.42
CA ILE A 40 -2.68 -7.64 3.83
C ILE A 40 -1.16 -7.70 3.87
N SER A 41 -0.55 -6.88 4.73
CA SER A 41 0.84 -7.00 5.12
C SER A 41 0.95 -7.25 6.62
N ASP A 42 1.77 -8.23 6.99
CA ASP A 42 2.07 -8.61 8.38
C ASP A 42 3.40 -8.00 8.88
N GLY A 43 4.00 -7.09 8.11
CA GLY A 43 5.32 -6.51 8.36
C GLY A 43 6.49 -7.26 7.72
N LYS A 44 6.26 -8.45 7.16
CA LYS A 44 7.30 -9.22 6.44
C LYS A 44 6.91 -9.49 4.99
N SER A 45 5.66 -9.84 4.77
CA SER A 45 5.11 -10.17 3.46
C SER A 45 3.88 -9.32 3.16
N VAL A 46 3.48 -9.31 1.90
CA VAL A 46 2.22 -8.78 1.41
C VAL A 46 1.50 -9.91 0.71
N VAL A 47 0.26 -10.18 1.10
CA VAL A 47 -0.63 -11.11 0.39
C VAL A 47 -1.75 -10.33 -0.29
N ILE A 48 -2.03 -10.69 -1.53
CA ILE A 48 -3.14 -10.20 -2.32
C ILE A 48 -4.12 -11.36 -2.47
N LEU A 49 -5.30 -11.22 -1.84
CA LEU A 49 -6.33 -12.26 -1.78
C LEU A 49 -7.51 -11.84 -2.65
N ASN A 50 -7.87 -12.69 -3.60
CA ASN A 50 -9.12 -12.57 -4.35
C ASN A 50 -9.97 -13.82 -4.15
N LYS A 51 -10.95 -13.76 -3.24
CA LYS A 51 -11.79 -14.92 -2.91
C LYS A 51 -12.67 -15.35 -4.09
N LYS A 52 -13.13 -14.41 -4.91
CA LYS A 52 -13.98 -14.71 -6.08
C LYS A 52 -13.22 -15.44 -7.19
N LEU A 53 -11.95 -15.07 -7.40
CA LEU A 53 -11.09 -15.74 -8.39
C LEU A 53 -10.30 -16.91 -7.80
N ASN A 54 -10.43 -17.15 -6.48
CA ASN A 54 -9.65 -18.13 -5.75
C ASN A 54 -8.14 -17.97 -5.97
N THR A 55 -7.63 -16.73 -5.92
CA THR A 55 -6.20 -16.43 -6.04
C THR A 55 -5.64 -15.87 -4.74
N SER A 56 -4.36 -16.16 -4.49
CA SER A 56 -3.62 -15.76 -3.28
C SER A 56 -2.15 -15.55 -3.64
N ASP A 57 -1.79 -14.30 -3.94
CA ASP A 57 -0.44 -13.95 -4.39
C ASP A 57 0.38 -13.39 -3.23
N LEU A 58 1.57 -13.94 -2.98
CA LEU A 58 2.42 -13.58 -1.85
C LEU A 58 3.75 -12.98 -2.31
N TYR A 59 4.11 -11.83 -1.77
CA TYR A 59 5.34 -11.11 -2.07
C TYR A 59 6.06 -10.69 -0.79
N PRO A 60 7.41 -10.68 -0.75
CA PRO A 60 8.14 -10.06 0.36
C PRO A 60 7.84 -8.55 0.40
N LEU A 61 7.48 -8.00 1.57
CA LEU A 61 7.19 -6.56 1.72
C LEU A 61 8.36 -5.71 1.24
N SER A 62 9.60 -6.15 1.52
CA SER A 62 10.84 -5.49 1.11
C SER A 62 11.03 -5.34 -0.41
N LYS A 63 10.23 -6.04 -1.23
CA LYS A 63 10.25 -5.94 -2.70
C LYS A 63 9.02 -5.21 -3.26
N THR A 64 8.25 -4.53 -2.41
CA THR A 64 7.04 -3.82 -2.81
C THR A 64 7.12 -2.34 -2.45
N PRO A 65 6.57 -1.42 -3.27
CA PRO A 65 6.50 0.01 -2.96
C PRO A 65 5.91 0.35 -1.58
N LEU A 66 5.04 -0.54 -1.05
CA LEU A 66 4.47 -0.41 0.29
C LEU A 66 5.53 -0.33 1.40
N LYS A 67 6.73 -0.88 1.22
CA LYS A 67 7.80 -0.81 2.23
C LYS A 67 8.08 0.63 2.68
N LEU A 68 8.22 1.57 1.73
CA LEU A 68 8.47 2.97 2.06
C LEU A 68 7.30 3.60 2.81
N LEU A 69 6.08 3.23 2.44
CA LEU A 69 4.87 3.77 3.04
C LEU A 69 4.66 3.30 4.47
N LEU A 70 5.15 2.10 4.82
CA LEU A 70 4.87 1.44 6.10
C LEU A 70 6.04 1.51 7.08
N ASP A 71 7.19 2.04 6.68
CA ASP A 71 8.32 2.25 7.59
C ASP A 71 8.00 3.30 8.67
N ASP A 72 8.55 3.12 9.87
CA ASP A 72 8.39 4.09 10.96
C ASP A 72 8.91 5.48 10.58
N ARG A 73 9.92 5.51 9.71
CA ARG A 73 10.49 6.73 9.13
C ARG A 73 10.70 6.50 7.66
N ILE A 74 10.21 7.42 6.85
CA ILE A 74 10.52 7.45 5.42
C ILE A 74 11.97 7.92 5.29
N ASP A 75 12.87 7.01 4.95
CA ASP A 75 14.25 7.35 4.66
C ASP A 75 14.34 8.04 3.29
N LEU A 76 14.45 9.37 3.34
CA LEU A 76 14.64 10.22 2.17
C LEU A 76 16.13 10.34 1.76
N SER A 77 17.05 9.69 2.47
CA SER A 77 18.49 9.73 2.17
C SER A 77 18.89 8.78 1.02
N GLY A 78 20.16 8.83 0.61
CA GLY A 78 20.72 7.89 -0.37
C GLY A 78 20.31 8.12 -1.83
N GLY A 79 19.88 9.34 -2.19
CA GLY A 79 19.57 9.70 -3.60
C GLY A 79 18.26 9.12 -4.14
N ARG A 80 17.40 8.61 -3.24
CA ARG A 80 16.08 8.07 -3.58
C ARG A 80 15.07 9.17 -3.94
N VAL A 81 15.21 10.33 -3.31
CA VAL A 81 14.43 11.54 -3.64
C VAL A 81 14.79 12.04 -5.02
N LYS A 82 13.79 12.12 -5.89
CA LYS A 82 13.90 12.65 -7.25
C LYS A 82 13.38 14.07 -7.35
N ALA A 83 12.34 14.39 -6.58
CA ALA A 83 11.80 15.73 -6.50
C ALA A 83 11.05 15.93 -5.18
N VAL A 84 11.09 17.16 -4.68
CA VAL A 84 10.21 17.65 -3.64
C VAL A 84 9.56 18.92 -4.18
N LYS A 85 8.25 19.02 -4.05
CA LYS A 85 7.48 20.21 -4.39
C LYS A 85 6.66 20.59 -3.17
N GLU A 86 6.83 21.81 -2.71
CA GLU A 86 6.08 22.35 -1.58
C GLU A 86 5.16 23.45 -2.11
N GLU A 87 3.88 23.32 -1.81
CA GLU A 87 2.81 24.25 -2.13
C GLU A 87 2.00 24.51 -0.87
N ASP A 88 1.28 25.63 -0.81
CA ASP A 88 0.56 26.06 0.41
C ASP A 88 -0.43 25.00 0.93
N ASP A 89 -0.99 24.20 0.02
CA ASP A 89 -1.99 23.17 0.33
C ASP A 89 -1.42 21.75 0.38
N LEU A 90 -0.17 21.54 -0.08
CA LEU A 90 0.38 20.19 -0.28
C LEU A 90 1.91 20.15 -0.37
N THR A 91 2.50 19.17 0.31
CA THR A 91 3.88 18.74 0.04
C THR A 91 3.89 17.44 -0.79
N THR A 92 4.50 17.48 -1.97
CA THR A 92 4.69 16.31 -2.85
C THR A 92 6.13 15.83 -2.80
N ILE A 93 6.34 14.54 -2.54
CA ILE A 93 7.65 13.89 -2.53
C ILE A 93 7.66 12.75 -3.54
N LYS A 94 8.61 12.79 -4.47
CA LYS A 94 8.79 11.79 -5.51
C LYS A 94 10.04 10.96 -5.21
N LEU A 95 9.86 9.65 -5.05
CA LEU A 95 10.93 8.70 -4.77
C LEU A 95 11.07 7.67 -5.90
N SER A 96 12.30 7.28 -6.17
CA SER A 96 12.61 6.12 -7.01
C SER A 96 13.83 5.41 -6.45
N ASP A 97 13.66 4.11 -6.17
CA ASP A 97 14.72 3.22 -5.76
C ASP A 97 14.71 1.96 -6.63
N LYS A 98 15.66 1.89 -7.56
CA LYS A 98 15.80 0.76 -8.49
C LYS A 98 16.10 -0.56 -7.79
N SER A 99 16.75 -0.52 -6.64
CA SER A 99 17.10 -1.72 -5.89
C SER A 99 15.89 -2.33 -5.17
N VAL A 100 14.86 -1.53 -4.87
CA VAL A 100 13.69 -1.96 -4.10
C VAL A 100 12.44 -2.15 -4.96
N PHE A 101 12.19 -1.27 -5.95
CA PHE A 101 11.00 -1.32 -6.82
C PHE A 101 11.30 -1.45 -8.31
N GLY A 102 12.55 -1.75 -8.68
CA GLY A 102 12.94 -1.78 -10.09
C GLY A 102 12.70 -0.43 -10.77
N ASN A 103 12.06 -0.42 -11.93
CA ASN A 103 11.78 0.84 -12.64
C ASN A 103 10.51 1.55 -12.16
N ALA A 104 9.88 1.08 -11.08
CA ALA A 104 8.73 1.76 -10.51
C ALA A 104 9.14 3.00 -9.71
N MET A 105 8.18 3.91 -9.57
CA MET A 105 8.34 5.20 -8.94
C MET A 105 7.15 5.45 -8.02
N ILE A 106 7.39 6.06 -6.87
CA ILE A 106 6.34 6.40 -5.93
C ILE A 106 6.31 7.91 -5.72
N THR A 107 5.13 8.50 -5.87
CA THR A 107 4.86 9.91 -5.56
C THR A 107 3.93 9.94 -4.36
N MET A 108 4.29 10.68 -3.32
CA MET A 108 3.52 10.80 -2.08
C MET A 108 3.13 12.25 -1.87
N MET A 109 1.92 12.45 -1.37
CA MET A 109 1.30 13.74 -1.14
C MET A 109 0.93 13.83 0.33
N PHE A 110 1.50 14.83 1.00
CA PHE A 110 1.37 15.05 2.43
C PHE A 110 0.66 16.37 2.69
N ASP A 111 -0.12 16.39 3.77
CA ASP A 111 -0.65 17.60 4.36
C ASP A 111 0.52 18.45 4.93
N PRO A 112 0.71 19.71 4.52
CA PRO A 112 1.90 20.48 4.87
C PRO A 112 1.93 20.90 6.35
N LYS A 113 0.80 20.85 7.05
CA LYS A 113 0.69 21.25 8.46
C LYS A 113 0.87 20.08 9.42
N THR A 114 0.29 18.93 9.07
CA THR A 114 0.30 17.72 9.91
C THR A 114 1.36 16.71 9.48
N TYR A 115 1.87 16.81 8.25
CA TYR A 115 2.70 15.82 7.58
C TYR A 115 2.03 14.45 7.41
N ASP A 116 0.70 14.41 7.51
CA ASP A 116 -0.07 13.20 7.27
C ASP A 116 -0.04 12.85 5.78
N LEU A 117 0.26 11.58 5.47
CA LEU A 117 0.14 11.07 4.10
C LEU A 117 -1.34 11.06 3.69
N ARG A 118 -1.69 11.80 2.63
CA ARG A 118 -3.06 11.86 2.09
C ARG A 118 -3.24 10.97 0.88
N GLN A 119 -2.21 10.87 0.06
CA GLN A 119 -2.26 10.15 -1.20
C GLN A 119 -0.88 9.63 -1.59
N TRP A 120 -0.84 8.49 -2.28
CA TRP A 120 0.33 8.07 -3.02
C TRP A 120 -0.04 7.52 -4.40
N THR A 121 0.88 7.66 -5.34
CA THR A 121 0.78 7.14 -6.70
C THR A 121 1.99 6.27 -6.97
N ILE A 122 1.74 5.02 -7.38
CA ILE A 122 2.76 4.11 -7.88
C ILE A 122 2.70 4.13 -9.40
N THR A 123 3.78 4.56 -10.04
CA THR A 123 3.98 4.46 -11.48
C THR A 123 4.83 3.23 -11.75
N ASP A 124 4.32 2.26 -12.50
CA ASP A 124 5.08 1.06 -12.86
C ASP A 124 6.13 1.32 -13.98
N ALA A 125 6.89 0.29 -14.35
CA ALA A 125 7.91 0.38 -15.40
C ALA A 125 7.36 0.72 -16.80
N GLN A 126 6.05 0.55 -17.02
CA GLN A 126 5.35 0.86 -18.27
C GLN A 126 4.73 2.27 -18.24
N GLY A 127 4.91 3.03 -17.15
CA GLY A 127 4.31 4.35 -16.97
C GLY A 127 2.84 4.31 -16.56
N LYS A 128 2.34 3.17 -16.06
CA LYS A 128 0.97 3.03 -15.60
C LYS A 128 0.86 3.44 -14.14
N ASP A 129 -0.05 4.37 -13.87
CA ASP A 129 -0.28 4.92 -12.54
C ASP A 129 -1.36 4.15 -11.78
N THR A 130 -1.09 3.86 -10.53
CA THR A 130 -2.08 3.45 -9.54
C THR A 130 -2.02 4.41 -8.36
N THR A 131 -3.09 5.18 -8.18
CA THR A 131 -3.19 6.20 -7.13
C THR A 131 -4.09 5.71 -6.02
N VAL A 132 -3.68 5.87 -4.78
CA VAL A 132 -4.50 5.60 -3.59
C VAL A 132 -4.60 6.87 -2.76
N MET A 133 -5.82 7.27 -2.46
CA MET A 133 -6.14 8.38 -1.56
C MET A 133 -6.74 7.81 -0.28
N ILE A 134 -6.38 8.37 0.88
CA ILE A 134 -6.94 8.01 2.17
C ILE A 134 -7.65 9.20 2.83
N PHE A 135 -8.76 8.93 3.50
CA PHE A 135 -9.60 9.94 4.14
C PHE A 135 -10.35 9.32 5.32
N ASN A 136 -11.04 10.16 6.10
CA ASN A 136 -11.74 9.76 7.32
C ASN A 136 -10.84 8.97 8.29
N THR A 137 -9.57 9.38 8.41
CA THR A 137 -8.56 8.68 9.19
C THR A 137 -8.79 8.87 10.69
N LYS A 138 -8.53 7.81 11.46
CA LYS A 138 -8.61 7.77 12.91
C LYS A 138 -7.34 7.19 13.47
N GLU A 139 -6.71 7.93 14.37
CA GLU A 139 -5.51 7.50 15.09
C GLU A 139 -5.83 6.79 16.41
N GLY A 140 -4.82 6.13 16.99
CA GLY A 140 -4.93 5.48 18.30
C GLY A 140 -5.90 4.29 18.36
N VAL A 141 -6.23 3.70 17.20
CA VAL A 141 -7.13 2.55 17.11
C VAL A 141 -6.40 1.27 17.54
N SER A 142 -7.05 0.48 18.41
CA SER A 142 -6.58 -0.86 18.80
C SER A 142 -7.10 -1.92 17.83
N PHE A 143 -6.25 -2.88 17.47
CA PHE A 143 -6.58 -3.97 16.56
C PHE A 143 -6.51 -5.33 17.27
N PRO A 144 -7.45 -6.25 16.98
CA PRO A 144 -7.26 -7.66 17.29
C PRO A 144 -5.94 -8.19 16.70
N ALA A 145 -5.29 -9.12 17.40
CA ALA A 145 -3.96 -9.63 17.04
C ALA A 145 -3.88 -10.26 15.64
N ASP A 146 -5.01 -10.77 15.13
CA ASP A 146 -5.14 -11.44 13.84
C ASP A 146 -5.50 -10.50 12.68
N THR A 147 -5.71 -9.20 12.94
CA THR A 147 -6.15 -8.22 11.93
C THR A 147 -5.25 -8.22 10.69
N PHE A 148 -3.94 -8.39 10.89
CA PHE A 148 -2.89 -8.36 9.87
C PHE A 148 -2.27 -9.74 9.60
N ALA A 149 -2.84 -10.81 10.16
CA ALA A 149 -2.29 -12.15 9.99
C ALA A 149 -2.44 -12.64 8.54
N ILE A 150 -1.36 -13.24 8.03
CA ILE A 150 -1.35 -13.93 6.74
C ILE A 150 -1.34 -15.44 7.01
N ASP A 151 -2.29 -16.16 6.44
CA ASP A 151 -2.28 -17.63 6.46
C ASP A 151 -1.36 -18.16 5.35
N TYR A 152 -0.08 -18.34 5.70
CA TYR A 152 0.95 -18.85 4.80
C TYR A 152 0.70 -20.31 4.36
N THR A 153 0.04 -21.11 5.21
CA THR A 153 -0.28 -22.50 4.90
C THR A 153 -1.37 -22.56 3.85
N ALA A 154 -2.48 -21.84 4.05
CA ALA A 154 -3.56 -21.76 3.08
C ALA A 154 -3.10 -21.15 1.74
N ASN A 155 -2.24 -20.12 1.78
CA ASN A 155 -1.63 -19.55 0.57
C ASN A 155 -0.84 -20.62 -0.21
N ARG A 156 0.01 -21.40 0.47
CA ARG A 156 0.80 -22.46 -0.17
C ARG A 156 -0.10 -23.54 -0.76
N GLU A 157 -1.07 -24.03 0.02
CA GLU A 157 -1.99 -25.08 -0.42
C GLU A 157 -2.76 -24.68 -1.68
N LEU A 158 -3.32 -23.46 -1.72
CA LEU A 158 -4.03 -22.93 -2.88
C LEU A 158 -3.14 -22.89 -4.13
N ASN A 159 -1.90 -22.41 -3.98
CA ASN A 159 -0.96 -22.30 -5.10
C ASN A 159 -0.37 -23.65 -5.55
N THR A 160 -0.35 -24.67 -4.68
CA THR A 160 0.05 -26.04 -5.07
C THR A 160 -1.05 -26.82 -5.78
N LYS A 161 -2.33 -26.61 -5.43
CA LYS A 161 -3.47 -27.28 -6.06
C LYS A 161 -3.81 -26.76 -7.46
N THR A 162 -3.30 -25.58 -7.81
CA THR A 162 -3.61 -24.89 -9.07
C THR A 162 -2.53 -25.14 -10.15
N ARG A 163 -1.48 -25.91 -9.83
CA ARG A 163 -0.46 -26.39 -10.78
C ARG A 163 -0.73 -27.84 -11.15
#